data_AF-A0A8X7WTD6-F1
#
_entry.id   AF-A0A8X7WTD6-F1
#
_cell.length_a   1.000
_cell.length_b   1.000
_cell.length_c   1.000
_cell.angle_alpha   90.00
_cell.angle_beta   90.00
_cell.angle_gamma   90.00
#
_symmetry.space_group_name_H-M   'P 1'
#
loop_
_entity.id
_entity.type
_entity.pdbx_description
1 polymer ?
#
loop_
_entity_poly.entity_id
_entity_poly.type
_entity_poly.pdbx_seq_one_letter_code
_entity_poly.pdbx_strand_id
1 'polypeptide(L)'
;MSRLYDTIEPNVVSDEMLQQAVQEQGPQGQAGIIAKEEGILFKDVERLRLDYRNILKMENLWQFTNLTKLQMDNNIIEKIEGLEYLVNLVWLDLSFNNIEVIDGLDSLVKLEDLSLYHNRISKIENLDNLKKLQFFSIGNNDVDKLENASLKSDFLHVHTILSMASLSVLQIIYLRRLEKLEALCLDGNPIEQVEDYKLFVAAYLPNLVYLDYKLVDNDTRELAGLKYQYVIEELQHNENLAKTKQEEEQKEQEVLQLHKDAFVEHLNGPFLFDSLFAEDTEGSKLVQLPEVVPLLETYPLQLDYLWPDKFLELCHNIFNNGLKQHQRRQEELKAYHEGKEEAVKMNQDIGASKVAEFDPVKEQFHRDIQEIADEEQLNSRLAQYHSDIKELHNSLMMLEMQLLEQLKDISEDFERNMTEMVVNFIEYVQGLYPFVECSGKMLQMGGVVALRIGICTGNRKVANSNPVNAKRDSALLGP
;
A
#
# COMPACT_ATOMS: atom_id res chain seq x y z
N MET A 1 -33.50 -22.38 -38.59
CA MET A 1 -32.14 -22.65 -39.09
C MET A 1 -31.22 -22.75 -37.89
N SER A 2 -31.11 -23.95 -37.32
CA SER A 2 -30.06 -24.32 -36.37
C SER A 2 -28.74 -24.34 -37.15
N ARG A 3 -27.79 -23.47 -36.79
CA ARG A 3 -26.52 -23.31 -37.53
C ARG A 3 -25.35 -23.38 -36.56
N LEU A 4 -24.69 -24.55 -36.55
CA LEU A 4 -23.22 -24.69 -36.68
C LEU A 4 -22.26 -24.12 -35.62
N TYR A 5 -22.68 -23.82 -34.38
CA TYR A 5 -21.74 -23.34 -33.33
C TYR A 5 -21.47 -24.32 -32.17
N ASP A 6 -22.01 -25.54 -32.18
CA ASP A 6 -21.87 -26.50 -31.05
C ASP A 6 -20.56 -27.34 -31.07
N THR A 7 -19.45 -26.86 -31.64
CA THR A 7 -18.27 -27.73 -31.89
C THR A 7 -16.90 -27.20 -31.48
N ILE A 8 -16.79 -26.10 -30.73
CA ILE A 8 -15.49 -25.66 -30.19
C ILE A 8 -15.59 -25.66 -28.66
N GLU A 9 -14.81 -26.54 -28.02
CA GLU A 9 -14.73 -26.58 -26.56
C GLU A 9 -14.18 -25.24 -26.03
N PRO A 10 -14.76 -24.71 -24.94
CA PRO A 10 -14.26 -23.51 -24.28
C PRO A 10 -12.84 -23.72 -23.77
N ASN A 11 -11.98 -22.72 -23.96
CA ASN A 11 -10.61 -22.77 -23.47
C ASN A 11 -10.50 -22.20 -22.04
N VAL A 12 -9.51 -22.71 -21.31
CA VAL A 12 -8.99 -22.11 -20.09
C VAL A 12 -7.62 -21.53 -20.43
N VAL A 13 -7.24 -20.40 -19.81
CA VAL A 13 -5.89 -19.85 -19.96
C VAL A 13 -4.87 -20.83 -19.36
N SER A 14 -4.27 -21.66 -20.22
CA SER A 14 -3.25 -22.64 -19.87
C SER A 14 -1.85 -22.08 -20.02
N ASP A 15 -0.87 -22.67 -19.32
CA ASP A 15 0.55 -22.30 -19.48
C ASP A 15 1.02 -22.44 -20.94
N GLU A 16 0.56 -23.46 -21.66
CA GLU A 16 0.87 -23.65 -23.08
C GLU A 16 0.33 -22.50 -23.95
N MET A 17 -0.90 -22.06 -23.70
CA MET A 17 -1.50 -20.92 -24.40
C MET A 17 -0.73 -19.63 -24.13
N LEU A 18 -0.30 -19.43 -22.89
CA LEU A 18 0.47 -18.26 -22.45
C LEU A 18 1.87 -18.28 -23.07
N GLN A 19 2.56 -19.41 -23.06
CA GLN A 19 3.87 -19.56 -23.72
C GLN A 19 3.76 -19.24 -25.21
N GLN A 20 2.76 -19.80 -25.89
CA GLN A 20 2.55 -19.53 -27.31
C GLN A 20 2.27 -18.04 -27.55
N ALA A 21 1.37 -17.43 -26.77
CA ALA A 21 1.04 -16.02 -26.90
C ALA A 21 2.27 -15.11 -26.70
N VAL A 22 3.08 -15.39 -25.68
CA VAL A 22 4.31 -14.64 -25.37
C VAL A 22 5.36 -14.83 -26.46
N GLN A 23 5.51 -16.02 -27.03
CA GLN A 23 6.45 -16.27 -28.13
C GLN A 23 6.02 -15.60 -29.44
N GLU A 24 4.72 -15.54 -29.71
CA GLU A 24 4.16 -14.87 -30.89
C GLU A 24 4.25 -13.34 -30.80
N GLN A 25 4.09 -12.80 -29.58
CA GLN A 25 4.04 -11.36 -29.31
C GLN A 25 5.37 -10.77 -28.82
N GLY A 26 6.34 -11.63 -28.53
CA GLY A 26 7.67 -11.27 -28.05
C GLY A 26 8.50 -10.48 -29.07
N PRO A 27 9.69 -10.01 -28.67
CA PRO A 27 10.57 -9.23 -29.53
C PRO A 27 10.88 -9.95 -30.85
N GLN A 28 11.01 -9.19 -31.94
CA GLN A 28 11.34 -9.73 -33.27
C GLN A 28 12.81 -9.48 -33.64
N GLY A 29 13.27 -10.09 -34.73
CA GLY A 29 14.65 -9.95 -35.21
C GLY A 29 15.67 -10.64 -34.31
N GLN A 30 16.88 -10.09 -34.19
CA GLN A 30 17.98 -10.70 -33.44
C GLN A 30 17.65 -10.89 -31.95
N ALA A 31 16.97 -9.91 -31.33
CA ALA A 31 16.52 -10.00 -29.95
C ALA A 31 15.46 -11.10 -29.75
N GLY A 32 14.62 -11.33 -30.76
CA GLY A 32 13.62 -12.41 -30.75
C GLY A 32 14.21 -13.80 -30.89
N ILE A 33 15.31 -13.95 -31.65
CA ILE A 33 16.03 -15.22 -31.77
C ILE A 33 16.64 -15.60 -30.42
N ILE A 34 17.32 -14.65 -29.77
CA ILE A 34 17.92 -14.84 -28.44
C ILE A 34 16.84 -15.15 -27.41
N ALA A 35 15.74 -14.40 -27.39
CA ALA A 35 14.63 -14.63 -26.47
C ALA A 35 13.95 -16.01 -26.65
N LYS A 36 13.94 -16.56 -27.88
CA LYS A 36 13.44 -17.92 -28.13
C LYS A 36 14.41 -19.01 -27.69
N GLU A 37 15.72 -18.74 -27.74
CA GLU A 37 16.75 -19.68 -27.26
C GLU A 37 16.86 -19.69 -25.73
N GLU A 38 16.76 -18.52 -25.09
CA GLU A 38 16.88 -18.36 -23.63
C GLU A 38 15.55 -18.56 -22.87
N GLY A 39 14.43 -18.44 -23.57
CA GLY A 39 13.08 -18.47 -22.99
C GLY A 39 12.66 -17.11 -22.42
N ILE A 40 11.41 -16.71 -22.67
CA ILE A 40 10.85 -15.46 -22.16
C ILE A 40 10.26 -15.71 -20.78
N LEU A 41 10.77 -15.02 -19.76
CA LEU A 41 10.21 -15.06 -18.41
C LEU A 41 8.90 -14.23 -18.38
N PHE A 42 7.81 -14.83 -17.92
CA PHE A 42 6.50 -14.16 -17.84
C PHE A 42 6.50 -12.90 -16.99
N LYS A 43 7.37 -12.83 -15.97
CA LYS A 43 7.53 -11.63 -15.13
C LYS A 43 7.98 -10.40 -15.93
N ASP A 44 8.68 -10.59 -17.07
CA ASP A 44 9.24 -9.49 -17.87
C ASP A 44 8.28 -9.02 -18.97
N VAL A 45 7.13 -9.68 -19.12
CA VAL A 45 6.12 -9.34 -20.12
C VAL A 45 5.25 -8.18 -19.62
N GLU A 46 5.31 -7.05 -20.33
CA GLU A 46 4.52 -5.86 -19.99
C GLU A 46 3.16 -5.80 -20.70
N ARG A 47 2.99 -6.52 -21.81
CA ARG A 47 1.78 -6.49 -22.64
C ARG A 47 1.42 -7.90 -23.10
N LEU A 48 0.17 -8.29 -22.90
CA LEU A 48 -0.32 -9.61 -23.26
C LEU A 48 -1.68 -9.48 -23.95
N ARG A 49 -1.79 -10.13 -25.11
CA ARG A 49 -3.03 -10.19 -25.88
C ARG A 49 -3.50 -11.63 -26.03
N LEU A 50 -4.76 -11.89 -25.66
CA LEU A 50 -5.42 -13.20 -25.71
C LEU A 50 -6.80 -13.07 -26.38
N ASP A 51 -6.93 -12.17 -27.36
CA ASP A 51 -8.16 -11.92 -28.11
C ASP A 51 -8.54 -13.11 -29.02
N TYR A 52 -9.83 -13.34 -29.23
CA TYR A 52 -10.38 -14.38 -30.12
C TYR A 52 -9.90 -15.81 -29.82
N ARG A 53 -9.76 -16.19 -28.54
CA ARG A 53 -9.28 -17.51 -28.11
C ARG A 53 -10.34 -18.43 -27.51
N ASN A 54 -11.62 -18.04 -27.56
CA ASN A 54 -12.73 -18.81 -26.96
C ASN A 54 -12.51 -19.10 -25.47
N ILE A 55 -11.89 -18.17 -24.74
CA ILE A 55 -11.56 -18.33 -23.32
C ILE A 55 -12.84 -18.18 -22.48
N LEU A 56 -13.11 -19.16 -21.62
CA LEU A 56 -14.20 -19.14 -20.65
C LEU A 56 -13.72 -18.78 -19.23
N LYS A 57 -12.51 -19.22 -18.86
CA LYS A 57 -11.93 -19.01 -17.53
C LYS A 57 -10.56 -18.38 -17.57
N MET A 58 -10.38 -17.39 -16.70
CA MET A 58 -9.14 -16.64 -16.51
C MET A 58 -8.31 -17.32 -15.40
N GLU A 59 -7.33 -18.14 -15.78
CA GLU A 59 -6.43 -18.83 -14.85
C GLU A 59 -4.96 -18.56 -15.23
N ASN A 60 -4.02 -18.91 -14.35
CA ASN A 60 -2.57 -18.89 -14.61
C ASN A 60 -1.92 -17.53 -14.98
N LEU A 61 -2.64 -16.42 -14.84
CA LEU A 61 -2.11 -15.06 -15.09
C LEU A 61 -1.19 -14.55 -13.96
N TRP A 62 -1.13 -15.23 -12.82
CA TRP A 62 -0.39 -14.80 -11.62
C TRP A 62 1.14 -14.61 -11.83
N GLN A 63 1.71 -15.21 -12.88
CA GLN A 63 3.14 -15.09 -13.21
C GLN A 63 3.52 -13.75 -13.85
N PHE A 64 2.54 -13.00 -14.37
CA PHE A 64 2.75 -11.76 -15.14
C PHE A 64 2.80 -10.52 -14.24
N THR A 65 3.67 -10.52 -13.22
CA THR A 65 3.68 -9.49 -12.17
C THR A 65 3.97 -8.07 -12.65
N ASN A 66 4.63 -7.89 -13.81
CA ASN A 66 4.90 -6.57 -14.40
C ASN A 66 3.97 -6.20 -15.56
N LEU A 67 2.88 -6.95 -15.77
CA LEU A 67 1.93 -6.67 -16.84
C LEU A 67 1.27 -5.30 -16.64
N THR A 68 1.29 -4.48 -17.68
CA THR A 68 0.68 -3.15 -17.71
C THR A 68 -0.52 -3.09 -18.64
N LYS A 69 -0.57 -3.95 -19.67
CA LYS A 69 -1.70 -4.02 -20.62
C LYS A 69 -2.14 -5.46 -20.83
N LEU A 70 -3.42 -5.72 -20.63
CA LEU A 70 -4.05 -7.02 -20.86
C LEU A 70 -5.24 -6.86 -21.78
N GLN A 71 -5.18 -7.50 -22.94
CA GLN A 71 -6.25 -7.53 -23.93
C GLN A 71 -6.84 -8.95 -23.98
N MET A 72 -8.12 -9.08 -23.65
CA MET A 72 -8.86 -10.35 -23.66
C MET A 72 -10.26 -10.20 -24.29
N ASP A 73 -10.41 -9.26 -25.21
CA ASP A 73 -11.66 -9.04 -25.93
C ASP A 73 -12.02 -10.21 -26.86
N ASN A 74 -13.30 -10.30 -27.23
CA ASN A 74 -13.81 -11.33 -28.14
C ASN A 74 -13.56 -12.77 -27.63
N ASN A 75 -13.90 -13.02 -26.37
CA ASN A 75 -13.88 -14.34 -25.75
C ASN A 75 -15.29 -14.68 -25.21
N ILE A 76 -15.40 -15.70 -24.36
CA ILE A 76 -16.67 -16.13 -23.75
C ILE A 76 -16.58 -16.09 -22.22
N ILE A 77 -15.76 -15.19 -21.67
CA ILE A 77 -15.52 -15.06 -20.23
C ILE A 77 -16.82 -14.64 -19.54
N GLU A 78 -17.19 -15.33 -18.47
CA GLU A 78 -18.40 -15.04 -17.68
C GLU A 78 -18.08 -14.34 -16.35
N LYS A 79 -16.86 -14.54 -15.85
CA LYS A 79 -16.42 -14.01 -14.57
C LYS A 79 -15.00 -13.45 -14.66
N ILE A 80 -14.82 -12.26 -14.09
CA ILE A 80 -13.51 -11.64 -13.92
C ILE A 80 -12.84 -12.28 -12.70
N GLU A 81 -11.74 -13.00 -12.92
CA GLU A 81 -10.97 -13.67 -11.86
C GLU A 81 -9.51 -13.85 -12.28
N GLY A 82 -8.62 -14.19 -11.34
CA GLY A 82 -7.22 -14.47 -11.65
C GLY A 82 -6.36 -13.23 -11.93
N LEU A 83 -6.86 -12.04 -11.59
CA LEU A 83 -6.17 -10.76 -11.78
C LEU A 83 -5.48 -10.24 -10.51
N GLU A 84 -5.56 -10.98 -9.39
CA GLU A 84 -5.17 -10.52 -8.04
C GLU A 84 -3.70 -10.12 -7.92
N TYR A 85 -2.84 -10.70 -8.78
CA TYR A 85 -1.40 -10.46 -8.79
C TYR A 85 -0.96 -9.42 -9.82
N LEU A 86 -1.88 -8.93 -10.68
CA LEU A 86 -1.59 -7.99 -11.75
C LEU A 86 -1.66 -6.53 -11.28
N VAL A 87 -1.05 -6.24 -10.13
CA VAL A 87 -1.10 -4.92 -9.45
C VAL A 87 -0.51 -3.75 -10.26
N ASN A 88 0.19 -4.07 -11.36
CA ASN A 88 0.79 -3.11 -12.28
C ASN A 88 -0.06 -2.79 -13.51
N LEU A 89 -1.25 -3.39 -13.63
CA LEU A 89 -2.12 -3.22 -14.77
C LEU A 89 -2.64 -1.78 -14.86
N VAL A 90 -2.50 -1.18 -16.04
CA VAL A 90 -2.93 0.18 -16.38
C VAL A 90 -4.09 0.15 -17.38
N TRP A 91 -4.10 -0.83 -18.27
CA TRP A 91 -5.10 -0.97 -19.33
C TRP A 91 -5.63 -2.40 -19.37
N LEU A 92 -6.95 -2.55 -19.30
CA LEU A 92 -7.66 -3.83 -19.34
C LEU A 92 -8.83 -3.77 -20.30
N ASP A 93 -8.81 -4.65 -21.31
CA ASP A 93 -9.93 -4.81 -22.23
C ASP A 93 -10.51 -6.23 -22.15
N LEU A 94 -11.77 -6.29 -21.74
CA LEU A 94 -12.61 -7.48 -21.63
C LEU A 94 -13.89 -7.30 -22.47
N SER A 95 -13.85 -6.48 -23.51
CA SER A 95 -14.99 -6.22 -24.38
C SER A 95 -15.42 -7.48 -25.15
N PHE A 96 -16.69 -7.57 -25.54
CA PHE A 96 -17.24 -8.72 -26.29
C PHE A 96 -17.03 -10.05 -25.55
N ASN A 97 -17.46 -10.11 -24.28
CA ASN A 97 -17.49 -11.30 -23.44
C ASN A 97 -18.92 -11.53 -22.91
N ASN A 98 -19.10 -12.45 -21.95
CA ASN A 98 -20.39 -12.75 -21.31
C ASN A 98 -20.41 -12.38 -19.82
N ILE A 99 -19.65 -11.35 -19.42
CA ILE A 99 -19.51 -10.96 -18.01
C ILE A 99 -20.84 -10.37 -17.51
N GLU A 100 -21.33 -10.83 -16.37
CA GLU A 100 -22.58 -10.34 -15.74
C GLU A 100 -22.34 -9.43 -14.53
N VAL A 101 -21.22 -9.62 -13.83
CA VAL A 101 -20.88 -8.90 -12.60
C VAL A 101 -19.45 -8.38 -12.69
N ILE A 102 -19.26 -7.12 -12.32
CA ILE A 102 -17.93 -6.53 -12.12
C ILE A 102 -17.41 -7.04 -10.77
N ASP A 103 -16.33 -7.80 -10.78
CA ASP A 103 -15.68 -8.36 -9.59
C ASP A 103 -14.20 -8.62 -9.90
N GLY A 104 -13.38 -8.99 -8.90
CA GLY A 104 -11.99 -9.41 -9.12
C GLY A 104 -11.02 -8.31 -9.56
N LEU A 105 -11.43 -7.03 -9.46
CA LEU A 105 -10.63 -5.85 -9.85
C LEU A 105 -9.98 -5.14 -8.65
N ASP A 106 -10.22 -5.57 -7.41
CA ASP A 106 -9.82 -4.84 -6.19
C ASP A 106 -8.32 -4.53 -6.08
N SER A 107 -7.49 -5.43 -6.60
CA SER A 107 -6.02 -5.30 -6.56
C SER A 107 -5.46 -4.31 -7.60
N LEU A 108 -6.26 -3.93 -8.60
CA LEU A 108 -5.82 -3.17 -9.78
C LEU A 108 -5.80 -1.66 -9.53
N VAL A 109 -5.18 -1.22 -8.44
CA VAL A 109 -5.14 0.19 -7.97
C VAL A 109 -4.46 1.16 -8.96
N LYS A 110 -3.77 0.64 -9.98
CA LYS A 110 -3.12 1.41 -11.05
C LYS A 110 -3.91 1.49 -12.35
N LEU A 111 -5.09 0.85 -12.43
CA LEU A 111 -5.88 0.81 -13.65
C LEU A 111 -6.37 2.21 -14.03
N GLU A 112 -6.12 2.60 -15.27
CA GLU A 112 -6.51 3.90 -15.85
C GLU A 112 -7.56 3.74 -16.94
N ASP A 113 -7.57 2.61 -17.65
CA ASP A 113 -8.52 2.31 -18.72
C ASP A 113 -9.10 0.91 -18.55
N LEU A 114 -10.43 0.86 -18.45
CA LEU A 114 -11.21 -0.36 -18.32
C LEU A 114 -12.28 -0.40 -19.41
N SER A 115 -12.20 -1.40 -20.26
CA SER A 115 -13.18 -1.65 -21.32
C SER A 115 -13.95 -2.96 -21.06
N LEU A 116 -15.25 -2.82 -20.82
CA LEU A 116 -16.24 -3.88 -20.61
C LEU A 116 -17.37 -3.81 -21.66
N TYR A 117 -17.09 -3.21 -22.82
CA TYR A 117 -18.09 -3.00 -23.87
C TYR A 117 -18.68 -4.32 -24.36
N HIS A 118 -19.99 -4.37 -24.63
CA HIS A 118 -20.67 -5.55 -25.14
C HIS A 118 -20.51 -6.79 -24.23
N ASN A 119 -20.96 -6.65 -22.98
CA ASN A 119 -21.09 -7.71 -21.98
C ASN A 119 -22.57 -7.81 -21.52
N ARG A 120 -22.85 -8.43 -20.37
CA ARG A 120 -24.20 -8.60 -19.79
C ARG A 120 -24.32 -7.97 -18.40
N ILE A 121 -23.52 -6.94 -18.14
CA ILE A 121 -23.45 -6.31 -16.83
C ILE A 121 -24.71 -5.48 -16.58
N SER A 122 -25.41 -5.76 -15.48
CA SER A 122 -26.64 -5.02 -15.13
C SER A 122 -26.44 -3.92 -14.09
N LYS A 123 -25.31 -3.95 -13.37
CA LYS A 123 -25.02 -3.06 -12.24
C LYS A 123 -23.57 -2.62 -12.24
N ILE A 124 -23.34 -1.32 -12.06
CA ILE A 124 -22.02 -0.75 -11.82
C ILE A 124 -21.71 -0.82 -10.33
N GLU A 125 -20.73 -1.64 -9.95
CA GLU A 125 -20.26 -1.83 -8.57
C GLU A 125 -18.81 -2.36 -8.57
N ASN A 126 -18.19 -2.47 -7.38
CA ASN A 126 -16.85 -3.04 -7.17
C ASN A 126 -15.71 -2.31 -7.94
N LEU A 127 -15.84 -1.01 -8.13
CA LEU A 127 -14.81 -0.12 -8.70
C LEU A 127 -14.16 0.79 -7.64
N ASP A 128 -14.51 0.65 -6.35
CA ASP A 128 -14.11 1.60 -5.30
C ASP A 128 -12.58 1.75 -5.16
N ASN A 129 -11.81 0.69 -5.47
CA ASN A 129 -10.35 0.68 -5.40
C ASN A 129 -9.65 1.26 -6.65
N LEU A 130 -10.37 1.45 -7.77
CA LEU A 130 -9.82 1.93 -9.04
C LEU A 130 -9.70 3.46 -9.07
N LYS A 131 -9.01 4.04 -8.09
CA LYS A 131 -8.88 5.50 -7.90
C LYS A 131 -8.17 6.24 -9.04
N LYS A 132 -7.52 5.51 -9.96
CA LYS A 132 -6.84 6.07 -11.13
C LYS A 132 -7.63 5.95 -12.43
N LEU A 133 -8.82 5.34 -12.41
CA LEU A 133 -9.61 5.10 -13.61
C LEU A 133 -10.01 6.42 -14.27
N GLN A 134 -9.61 6.59 -15.53
CA GLN A 134 -9.86 7.77 -16.37
C GLN A 134 -10.83 7.44 -17.51
N PHE A 135 -10.69 6.24 -18.09
CA PHE A 135 -11.50 5.78 -19.21
C PHE A 135 -12.28 4.55 -18.76
N PHE A 136 -13.61 4.66 -18.80
CA PHE A 136 -14.48 3.54 -18.51
C PHE A 136 -15.49 3.32 -19.63
N SER A 137 -15.38 2.19 -20.30
CA SER A 137 -16.33 1.79 -21.34
C SER A 137 -17.19 0.63 -20.85
N ILE A 138 -18.49 0.86 -20.73
CA ILE A 138 -19.48 -0.18 -20.38
C ILE A 138 -20.67 -0.15 -21.35
N GLY A 139 -20.46 0.37 -22.58
CA GLY A 139 -21.50 0.38 -23.61
C GLY A 139 -22.01 -1.02 -24.00
N ASN A 140 -23.21 -1.12 -24.57
CA ASN A 140 -23.88 -2.36 -24.95
C ASN A 140 -23.92 -3.40 -23.82
N ASN A 141 -24.33 -2.99 -22.63
CA ASN A 141 -24.58 -3.87 -21.49
C ASN A 141 -26.07 -3.80 -21.10
N ASP A 142 -26.41 -4.44 -19.98
CA ASP A 142 -27.76 -4.47 -19.41
C ASP A 142 -27.91 -3.49 -18.25
N VAL A 143 -27.08 -2.43 -18.19
CA VAL A 143 -27.08 -1.44 -17.12
C VAL A 143 -28.45 -0.79 -17.03
N ASP A 144 -29.09 -0.92 -15.86
CA ASP A 144 -30.42 -0.38 -15.56
C ASP A 144 -31.63 -1.22 -16.05
N LYS A 145 -31.40 -2.44 -16.55
CA LYS A 145 -32.47 -3.36 -17.02
C LYS A 145 -33.40 -3.90 -15.91
N LEU A 146 -33.10 -3.62 -14.63
CA LEU A 146 -33.84 -4.14 -13.48
C LEU A 146 -35.25 -3.54 -13.30
N GLU A 147 -35.70 -2.62 -14.16
CA GLU A 147 -36.97 -1.91 -14.00
C GLU A 147 -38.24 -2.74 -14.26
N ASN A 148 -38.16 -4.03 -14.63
CA ASN A 148 -39.37 -4.80 -15.02
C ASN A 148 -39.66 -6.11 -14.28
N ALA A 149 -38.91 -6.48 -13.24
CA ALA A 149 -39.22 -7.67 -12.44
C ALA A 149 -39.18 -7.38 -10.93
N SER A 150 -40.36 -7.33 -10.30
CA SER A 150 -40.59 -7.45 -8.84
C SER A 150 -40.77 -6.23 -7.94
N LEU A 151 -41.15 -5.05 -8.45
CA LEU A 151 -41.72 -3.97 -7.59
C LEU A 151 -43.19 -3.67 -7.91
N LYS A 152 -43.99 -4.73 -8.11
CA LYS A 152 -45.47 -4.66 -8.05
C LYS A 152 -45.99 -5.53 -6.90
N SER A 153 -45.82 -5.07 -5.67
CA SER A 153 -46.82 -5.22 -4.59
C SER A 153 -46.21 -4.78 -3.27
N ASP A 154 -46.96 -3.90 -2.60
CA ASP A 154 -46.94 -3.71 -1.15
C ASP A 154 -45.71 -2.99 -0.59
N PHE A 155 -45.77 -1.66 -0.50
CA PHE A 155 -45.47 -0.86 0.70
C PHE A 155 -45.66 0.62 0.36
N LEU A 156 -46.93 1.02 0.26
CA LEU A 156 -47.33 2.42 0.29
C LEU A 156 -47.33 2.88 1.76
N HIS A 157 -46.68 4.02 2.01
CA HIS A 157 -46.56 4.77 3.28
C HIS A 157 -45.34 4.46 4.15
N VAL A 158 -44.16 4.96 3.76
CA VAL A 158 -43.35 5.96 4.50
C VAL A 158 -42.22 6.41 3.56
N HIS A 159 -42.34 7.51 2.81
CA HIS A 159 -41.14 8.21 2.32
C HIS A 159 -41.37 9.60 1.74
N THR A 160 -41.01 10.61 2.54
CA THR A 160 -40.60 11.94 2.08
C THR A 160 -39.11 11.82 1.75
N ILE A 161 -38.73 12.11 0.49
CA ILE A 161 -37.36 12.25 -0.07
C ILE A 161 -36.67 11.04 -0.76
N LEU A 162 -36.86 9.74 -0.44
CA LEU A 162 -36.23 8.65 -1.26
C LEU A 162 -37.18 7.82 -2.15
N SER A 163 -38.22 8.43 -2.74
CA SER A 163 -39.14 7.71 -3.65
C SER A 163 -38.89 7.93 -5.15
N MET A 164 -37.79 8.57 -5.56
CA MET A 164 -37.52 8.85 -7.00
C MET A 164 -36.09 8.55 -7.47
N ALA A 165 -35.28 7.82 -6.70
CA ALA A 165 -34.00 7.36 -7.24
C ALA A 165 -34.28 6.20 -8.20
N SER A 166 -34.43 6.49 -9.49
CA SER A 166 -34.28 5.48 -10.54
C SER A 166 -32.97 4.70 -10.28
N LEU A 167 -32.94 3.39 -10.54
CA LEU A 167 -31.71 2.61 -10.37
C LEU A 167 -30.55 3.21 -11.18
N SER A 168 -30.86 3.84 -12.31
CA SER A 168 -29.95 4.64 -13.12
C SER A 168 -29.27 5.75 -12.32
N VAL A 169 -29.99 6.42 -11.41
CA VAL A 169 -29.44 7.52 -10.61
C VAL A 169 -28.40 7.01 -9.61
N LEU A 170 -28.66 5.88 -8.96
CA LEU A 170 -27.72 5.29 -8.00
C LEU A 170 -26.44 4.81 -8.69
N GLN A 171 -26.55 4.24 -9.89
CA GLN A 171 -25.39 3.75 -10.65
C GLN A 171 -24.48 4.89 -11.13
N ILE A 172 -25.05 6.02 -11.56
CA ILE A 172 -24.25 7.19 -11.94
C ILE A 172 -23.66 7.89 -10.70
N ILE A 173 -24.42 7.99 -9.60
CA ILE A 173 -23.88 8.51 -8.33
C ILE A 173 -22.69 7.65 -7.86
N TYR A 174 -22.74 6.33 -8.04
CA TYR A 174 -21.61 5.46 -7.70
C TYR A 174 -20.32 5.86 -8.44
N LEU A 175 -20.41 6.14 -9.74
CA LEU A 175 -19.28 6.58 -10.56
C LEU A 175 -18.69 7.93 -10.12
N ARG A 176 -19.45 8.77 -9.39
CA ARG A 176 -18.97 10.05 -8.87
C ARG A 176 -17.81 9.92 -7.88
N ARG A 177 -17.67 8.73 -7.26
CA ARG A 177 -16.53 8.39 -6.39
C ARG A 177 -15.20 8.23 -7.15
N LEU A 178 -15.26 8.06 -8.47
CA LEU A 178 -14.10 7.96 -9.35
C LEU A 178 -13.70 9.38 -9.78
N GLU A 179 -13.02 10.09 -8.89
CA GLU A 179 -12.69 11.52 -9.07
C GLU A 179 -11.89 11.82 -10.35
N LYS A 180 -11.15 10.83 -10.88
CA LYS A 180 -10.35 10.94 -12.10
C LYS A 180 -11.04 10.48 -13.37
N LEU A 181 -12.31 10.09 -13.31
CA LEU A 181 -13.05 9.62 -14.47
C LEU A 181 -13.29 10.77 -15.46
N GLU A 182 -12.64 10.69 -16.62
CA GLU A 182 -12.69 11.72 -17.66
C GLU A 182 -13.53 11.28 -18.86
N ALA A 183 -13.61 9.99 -19.14
CA ALA A 183 -14.36 9.46 -20.28
C ALA A 183 -15.23 8.28 -19.87
N LEU A 184 -16.51 8.34 -20.22
CA LEU A 184 -17.50 7.33 -19.92
C LEU A 184 -18.28 6.97 -21.20
N CYS A 185 -18.33 5.69 -21.52
CA CYS A 185 -19.19 5.17 -22.58
C CYS A 185 -20.28 4.28 -21.97
N LEU A 186 -21.53 4.69 -22.16
CA LEU A 186 -22.75 4.02 -21.75
C LEU A 186 -23.68 3.74 -22.95
N ASP A 187 -23.32 4.18 -24.15
CA ASP A 187 -23.98 3.89 -25.43
C ASP A 187 -24.50 2.45 -25.52
N GLY A 188 -25.77 2.27 -25.90
CA GLY A 188 -26.37 0.95 -26.05
C GLY A 188 -26.84 0.27 -24.75
N ASN A 189 -26.79 0.96 -23.61
CA ASN A 189 -27.44 0.51 -22.38
C ASN A 189 -28.88 1.04 -22.25
N PRO A 190 -29.76 0.36 -21.49
CA PRO A 190 -31.11 0.84 -21.17
C PRO A 190 -31.17 2.29 -20.64
N ILE A 191 -30.17 2.73 -19.87
CA ILE A 191 -30.08 4.10 -19.33
C ILE A 191 -30.12 5.19 -20.41
N GLU A 192 -29.71 4.89 -21.65
CA GLU A 192 -29.76 5.83 -22.77
C GLU A 192 -31.21 6.25 -23.12
N GLN A 193 -32.20 5.42 -22.77
CA GLN A 193 -33.62 5.69 -23.01
C GLN A 193 -34.21 6.71 -22.01
N VAL A 194 -33.48 7.03 -20.95
CA VAL A 194 -33.90 8.01 -19.94
C VAL A 194 -33.87 9.42 -20.54
N GLU A 195 -34.96 10.17 -20.35
CA GLU A 195 -35.06 11.56 -20.82
C GLU A 195 -33.95 12.42 -20.20
N ASP A 196 -33.30 13.25 -21.03
CA ASP A 196 -32.19 14.11 -20.62
C ASP A 196 -31.00 13.36 -19.98
N TYR A 197 -30.83 12.07 -20.28
CA TYR A 197 -29.73 11.24 -19.79
C TYR A 197 -28.35 11.93 -19.86
N LYS A 198 -28.05 12.65 -20.95
CA LYS A 198 -26.78 13.36 -21.10
C LYS A 198 -26.61 14.52 -20.12
N LEU A 199 -27.68 15.30 -19.90
CA LEU A 199 -27.69 16.38 -18.91
C LEU A 199 -27.60 15.80 -17.50
N PHE A 200 -28.27 14.67 -17.27
CA PHE A 200 -28.20 13.94 -16.01
C PHE A 200 -26.76 13.50 -15.70
N VAL A 201 -26.11 12.78 -16.61
CA VAL A 201 -24.71 12.35 -16.41
C VAL A 201 -23.77 13.55 -16.24
N ALA A 202 -23.92 14.59 -17.07
CA ALA A 202 -23.09 15.80 -16.98
C ALA A 202 -23.23 16.55 -15.64
N ALA A 203 -24.41 16.56 -15.02
CA ALA A 203 -24.61 17.16 -13.70
C ALA A 203 -23.97 16.32 -12.58
N TYR A 204 -24.15 15.00 -12.62
CA TYR A 204 -23.72 14.11 -11.55
C TYR A 204 -22.23 13.74 -11.62
N LEU A 205 -21.60 13.83 -12.80
CA LEU A 205 -20.17 13.58 -13.01
C LEU A 205 -19.45 14.87 -13.47
N PRO A 206 -19.07 15.76 -12.53
CA PRO A 206 -18.58 17.10 -12.87
C PRO A 206 -17.22 17.07 -13.58
N ASN A 207 -16.39 16.05 -13.39
CA ASN A 207 -15.07 15.96 -14.02
C ASN A 207 -15.10 15.28 -15.40
N LEU A 208 -16.27 14.81 -15.86
CA LEU A 208 -16.39 14.05 -17.10
C LEU A 208 -16.18 14.92 -18.34
N VAL A 209 -15.15 14.64 -19.12
CA VAL A 209 -14.82 15.35 -20.36
C VAL A 209 -15.58 14.76 -21.55
N TYR A 210 -15.63 13.43 -21.65
CA TYR A 210 -16.26 12.72 -22.76
C TYR A 210 -17.38 11.80 -22.28
N LEU A 211 -18.54 11.91 -22.92
CA LEU A 211 -19.67 11.01 -22.75
C LEU A 211 -20.05 10.41 -24.11
N ASP A 212 -20.07 9.09 -24.21
CA ASP A 212 -20.44 8.35 -25.43
C ASP A 212 -19.67 8.86 -26.66
N TYR A 213 -18.35 8.97 -26.50
CA TYR A 213 -17.39 9.46 -27.51
C TYR A 213 -17.59 10.91 -27.96
N LYS A 214 -18.39 11.70 -27.23
CA LYS A 214 -18.64 13.13 -27.50
C LYS A 214 -18.15 13.99 -26.35
N LEU A 215 -17.59 15.15 -26.69
CA LEU A 215 -17.21 16.15 -25.69
C LEU A 215 -18.46 16.67 -24.99
N VAL A 216 -18.44 16.72 -23.66
CA VAL A 216 -19.47 17.39 -22.86
C VAL A 216 -19.20 18.89 -22.91
N ASP A 217 -19.93 19.59 -23.79
CA ASP A 217 -19.76 21.03 -23.98
C ASP A 217 -20.25 21.86 -22.78
N ASN A 218 -19.85 23.13 -22.74
CA ASN A 218 -20.18 24.05 -21.66
C ASN A 218 -21.69 24.32 -21.60
N ASP A 219 -22.38 24.41 -22.75
CA ASP A 219 -23.83 24.65 -22.80
C ASP A 219 -24.60 23.51 -22.12
N THR A 220 -24.22 22.26 -22.40
CA THR A 220 -24.76 21.06 -21.75
C THR A 220 -24.52 21.11 -20.24
N ARG A 221 -23.33 21.54 -19.81
CA ARG A 221 -22.99 21.66 -18.37
C ARG A 221 -23.79 22.76 -17.67
N GLU A 222 -23.99 23.90 -18.32
CA GLU A 222 -24.79 24.99 -17.77
C GLU A 222 -26.27 24.57 -17.64
N LEU A 223 -26.84 23.97 -18.68
CA LEU A 223 -28.21 23.43 -18.66
C LEU A 223 -28.38 22.34 -17.60
N ALA A 224 -27.41 21.42 -17.49
CA ALA A 224 -27.39 20.37 -16.49
C ALA A 224 -27.32 20.96 -15.06
N GLY A 225 -26.44 21.95 -14.85
CA GLY A 225 -26.28 22.65 -13.58
C GLY A 225 -27.54 23.37 -13.14
N LEU A 226 -28.22 24.07 -14.06
CA LEU A 226 -29.50 24.73 -13.77
C LEU A 226 -30.63 23.73 -13.46
N LYS A 227 -30.69 22.63 -14.22
CA LYS A 227 -31.75 21.62 -14.06
C LYS A 227 -31.63 20.86 -12.73
N TYR A 228 -30.41 20.52 -12.32
CA TYR A 228 -30.14 19.68 -11.14
C TYR A 228 -29.53 20.45 -9.96
N GLN A 229 -29.55 21.79 -9.98
CA GLN A 229 -28.86 22.67 -9.03
C GLN A 229 -29.02 22.24 -7.57
N TYR A 230 -30.26 22.15 -7.08
CA TYR A 230 -30.54 21.86 -5.68
C TYR A 230 -29.98 20.50 -5.22
N VAL A 231 -30.12 19.46 -6.06
CA VAL A 231 -29.67 18.11 -5.72
C VAL A 231 -28.15 18.01 -5.74
N ILE A 232 -27.50 18.66 -6.70
CA ILE A 232 -26.04 18.68 -6.80
C ILE A 232 -25.42 19.49 -5.65
N GLU A 233 -26.00 20.63 -5.28
CA GLU A 233 -25.53 21.43 -4.12
C GLU A 233 -25.62 20.63 -2.81
N GLU A 234 -26.72 19.91 -2.58
CA GLU A 234 -26.88 19.04 -1.41
C GLU A 234 -25.85 17.89 -1.42
N LEU A 235 -25.65 17.23 -2.57
CA LEU A 235 -24.65 16.17 -2.72
C LEU A 235 -23.23 16.70 -2.45
N GLN A 236 -22.85 17.82 -3.05
CA GLN A 236 -21.54 18.45 -2.83
C GLN A 236 -21.33 18.85 -1.37
N HIS A 237 -22.36 19.36 -0.70
CA HIS A 237 -22.27 19.69 0.72
C HIS A 237 -21.98 18.44 1.56
N ASN A 238 -22.70 17.34 1.32
CA ASN A 238 -22.51 16.08 2.02
C ASN A 238 -21.13 15.45 1.72
N GLU A 239 -20.66 15.53 0.47
CA GLU A 239 -19.33 15.06 0.05
C GLU A 239 -18.22 15.84 0.77
N ASN A 240 -18.31 17.16 0.82
CA ASN A 240 -17.34 18.01 1.50
C ASN A 240 -17.30 17.75 3.01
N LEU A 241 -18.47 17.55 3.64
CA LEU A 241 -18.55 17.19 5.05
C LEU A 241 -17.91 15.82 5.33
N ALA A 242 -18.20 14.81 4.50
CA ALA A 242 -17.61 13.49 4.62
C ALA A 242 -16.09 13.51 4.42
N LYS A 243 -15.61 14.25 3.42
CA LYS A 243 -14.18 14.44 3.16
C LYS A 243 -13.47 15.12 4.33
N THR A 244 -14.07 16.19 4.87
CA THR A 244 -13.51 16.92 6.03
C THR A 244 -13.39 15.99 7.24
N LYS A 245 -14.43 15.22 7.53
CA LYS A 245 -14.43 14.24 8.62
C LYS A 245 -13.36 13.15 8.41
N GLN A 246 -13.21 12.64 7.19
CA GLN A 246 -12.19 11.65 6.87
C GLN A 246 -10.76 12.22 7.01
N GLU A 247 -10.54 13.47 6.57
CA GLU A 247 -9.25 14.15 6.75
C GLU A 247 -8.94 14.40 8.23
N GLU A 248 -9.93 14.74 9.05
CA GLU A 248 -9.78 14.87 10.51
C GLU A 248 -9.43 13.54 11.16
N GLU A 249 -10.19 12.47 10.86
CA GLU A 249 -9.91 11.11 11.36
C GLU A 249 -8.52 10.61 10.94
N GLN A 250 -8.12 10.88 9.69
CA GLN A 250 -6.78 10.51 9.20
C GLN A 250 -5.69 11.28 9.93
N LYS A 251 -5.84 12.60 10.14
CA LYS A 251 -4.89 13.41 10.92
C LYS A 251 -4.78 12.90 12.36
N GLU A 252 -5.91 12.55 12.99
CA GLU A 252 -5.91 11.97 14.33
C GLU A 252 -5.17 10.63 14.37
N GLN A 253 -5.36 9.77 13.37
CA GLN A 253 -4.64 8.49 13.24
C GLN A 253 -3.13 8.69 13.01
N GLU A 254 -2.73 9.64 12.16
CA GLU A 254 -1.32 9.98 11.91
C GLU A 254 -0.64 10.51 13.17
N VAL A 255 -1.29 11.41 13.91
CA VAL A 255 -0.81 11.91 15.21
C VAL A 255 -0.69 10.77 16.22
N LEU A 256 -1.69 9.89 16.31
CA LEU A 256 -1.63 8.73 17.19
C LEU A 256 -0.49 7.76 16.79
N GLN A 257 -0.28 7.56 15.50
CA GLN A 257 0.81 6.72 15.00
C GLN A 257 2.18 7.31 15.35
N LEU A 258 2.35 8.63 15.19
CA LEU A 258 3.56 9.33 15.66
C LEU A 258 3.79 9.11 17.16
N HIS A 259 2.75 9.21 17.98
CA HIS A 259 2.87 8.97 19.42
C HIS A 259 3.27 7.53 19.73
N LYS A 260 2.72 6.55 19.01
CA LYS A 260 3.12 5.13 19.13
C LYS A 260 4.58 4.90 18.72
N ASP A 261 5.01 5.48 17.60
CA ASP A 261 6.37 5.36 17.13
C ASP A 261 7.36 6.05 18.10
N ALA A 262 6.91 7.10 18.79
CA ALA A 262 7.66 7.74 19.87
C ALA A 262 7.51 7.05 21.24
N PHE A 263 6.69 6.00 21.35
CA PHE A 263 6.41 5.27 22.60
C PHE A 263 5.83 6.14 23.72
N VAL A 264 5.04 7.14 23.34
CA VAL A 264 4.38 8.08 24.26
C VAL A 264 2.87 8.14 24.05
N GLU A 265 2.30 7.11 23.41
CA GLU A 265 0.86 7.03 23.22
C GLU A 265 0.13 7.11 24.56
N HIS A 266 -0.91 7.95 24.61
CA HIS A 266 -1.73 8.18 25.79
C HIS A 266 -1.01 8.79 27.02
N LEU A 267 0.19 9.37 26.84
CA LEU A 267 0.87 10.16 27.88
C LEU A 267 0.56 11.66 27.80
N ASN A 268 -0.14 12.12 26.76
CA ASN A 268 -0.54 13.52 26.59
C ASN A 268 -1.87 13.86 27.27
N GLY A 269 -2.29 13.07 28.27
CA GLY A 269 -3.58 13.21 28.94
C GLY A 269 -3.65 12.37 30.22
N PRO A 270 -4.84 12.32 30.87
CA PRO A 270 -5.02 11.64 32.15
C PRO A 270 -5.03 10.11 32.02
N PHE A 271 -4.97 9.56 30.80
CA PHE A 271 -5.15 8.13 30.56
C PHE A 271 -4.21 7.25 31.38
N LEU A 272 -2.92 7.61 31.51
CA LEU A 272 -1.99 6.84 32.34
C LEU A 272 -2.45 6.85 33.81
N PHE A 273 -2.92 7.98 34.31
CA PHE A 273 -3.46 8.13 35.66
C PHE A 273 -4.70 7.25 35.85
N ASP A 274 -5.69 7.44 34.98
CA ASP A 274 -6.97 6.75 35.04
C ASP A 274 -6.76 5.23 34.95
N SER A 275 -5.87 4.79 34.06
CA SER A 275 -5.52 3.38 33.91
C SER A 275 -4.83 2.79 35.15
N LEU A 276 -4.08 3.58 35.93
CA LEU A 276 -3.42 3.09 37.15
C LEU A 276 -4.43 2.79 38.27
N PHE A 277 -5.50 3.57 38.34
CA PHE A 277 -6.53 3.46 39.39
C PHE A 277 -7.81 2.77 38.91
N ALA A 278 -7.93 2.42 37.63
CA ALA A 278 -9.11 1.76 37.06
C ALA A 278 -9.50 0.46 37.79
N GLU A 279 -8.51 -0.27 38.32
CA GLU A 279 -8.73 -1.53 39.06
C GLU A 279 -8.70 -1.34 40.59
N ASP A 280 -8.49 -0.12 41.11
CA ASP A 280 -8.43 0.15 42.54
C ASP A 280 -9.84 0.38 43.12
N THR A 281 -10.62 -0.71 43.20
CA THR A 281 -11.97 -0.66 43.77
C THR A 281 -12.00 -0.35 45.26
N GLU A 282 -10.87 -0.49 45.97
CA GLU A 282 -10.76 -0.21 47.41
C GLU A 282 -10.43 1.25 47.68
N GLY A 283 -9.62 1.89 46.82
CA GLY A 283 -9.33 3.33 46.88
C GLY A 283 -10.60 4.18 46.84
N SER A 284 -11.54 3.87 45.95
CA SER A 284 -12.83 4.57 45.89
C SER A 284 -13.72 4.36 47.12
N LYS A 285 -13.56 3.23 47.84
CA LYS A 285 -14.31 2.94 49.08
C LYS A 285 -13.68 3.63 50.30
N LEU A 286 -12.34 3.74 50.32
CA LEU A 286 -11.60 4.42 51.39
C LEU A 286 -11.92 5.92 51.45
N VAL A 287 -12.10 6.57 50.30
CA VAL A 287 -12.52 7.99 50.21
C VAL A 287 -13.92 8.21 50.79
N GLN A 288 -14.78 7.18 50.83
CA GLN A 288 -16.14 7.28 51.37
C GLN A 288 -16.22 7.09 52.90
N LEU A 289 -15.10 6.81 53.58
CA LEU A 289 -15.09 6.60 55.03
C LEU A 289 -15.13 7.94 55.80
N PRO A 290 -16.06 8.11 56.77
CA PRO A 290 -16.26 9.39 57.47
C PRO A 290 -15.05 9.92 58.26
N GLU A 291 -14.13 9.04 58.65
CA GLU A 291 -12.89 9.42 59.36
C GLU A 291 -11.73 9.75 58.40
N VAL A 292 -11.84 9.34 57.13
CA VAL A 292 -10.84 9.58 56.09
C VAL A 292 -11.08 10.92 55.39
N VAL A 293 -12.35 11.30 55.19
CA VAL A 293 -12.72 12.61 54.59
C VAL A 293 -12.09 13.79 55.34
N PRO A 294 -12.15 13.88 56.69
CA PRO A 294 -11.49 14.96 57.43
C PRO A 294 -9.97 14.91 57.33
N LEU A 295 -9.35 13.74 57.15
CA LEU A 295 -7.89 13.57 56.96
C LEU A 295 -7.44 14.05 55.58
N LEU A 296 -8.24 13.80 54.55
CA LEU A 296 -8.07 14.38 53.21
C LEU A 296 -8.27 15.91 53.26
N GLU A 297 -9.23 16.38 54.05
CA GLU A 297 -9.48 17.80 54.34
C GLU A 297 -8.50 18.44 55.35
N THR A 298 -7.68 17.70 56.10
CA THR A 298 -6.57 18.23 56.96
C THR A 298 -5.20 18.21 56.27
N TYR A 299 -5.13 17.57 55.09
CA TYR A 299 -4.12 17.76 54.06
C TYR A 299 -4.57 18.70 52.89
N PRO A 300 -5.35 19.78 53.11
CA PRO A 300 -6.10 20.47 52.06
C PRO A 300 -5.28 21.58 51.40
N LEU A 301 -4.04 21.31 50.97
CA LEU A 301 -3.29 22.25 50.11
C LEU A 301 -2.44 21.58 49.03
N GLN A 302 -2.40 20.24 48.88
CA GLN A 302 -1.48 19.63 47.90
C GLN A 302 -1.94 18.36 47.16
N LEU A 303 -3.09 17.74 47.46
CA LEU A 303 -3.45 16.47 46.80
C LEU A 303 -4.75 16.47 45.98
N ASP A 304 -5.90 16.91 46.47
CA ASP A 304 -7.17 16.66 45.74
C ASP A 304 -7.39 17.49 44.47
N TYR A 305 -6.72 18.63 44.33
CA TYR A 305 -6.73 19.43 43.08
C TYR A 305 -5.34 19.56 42.45
N LEU A 306 -4.28 19.16 43.15
CA LEU A 306 -2.90 19.37 42.69
C LEU A 306 -2.23 18.08 42.20
N TRP A 307 -2.66 16.91 42.68
CA TRP A 307 -2.04 15.63 42.33
C TRP A 307 -2.37 15.20 40.90
N PRO A 308 -3.62 15.32 40.41
CA PRO A 308 -3.94 15.09 39.00
C PRO A 308 -3.19 16.06 38.08
N ASP A 309 -3.10 17.35 38.44
CA ASP A 309 -2.43 18.37 37.64
C ASP A 309 -0.90 18.18 37.59
N LYS A 310 -0.27 17.86 38.73
CA LYS A 310 1.17 17.55 38.79
C LYS A 310 1.52 16.24 38.09
N PHE A 311 0.65 15.24 38.21
CA PHE A 311 0.82 13.97 37.49
C PHE A 311 0.61 14.16 35.99
N LEU A 312 -0.36 14.99 35.58
CA LEU A 312 -0.57 15.35 34.19
C LEU A 312 0.62 16.14 33.64
N GLU A 313 1.19 17.06 34.42
CA GLU A 313 2.43 17.78 34.09
C GLU A 313 3.61 16.81 33.93
N LEU A 314 3.74 15.81 34.81
CA LEU A 314 4.73 14.73 34.70
C LEU A 314 4.56 13.94 33.39
N CYS A 315 3.32 13.55 33.07
CA CYS A 315 2.99 12.83 31.84
C CYS A 315 3.33 13.67 30.60
N HIS A 316 2.98 14.96 30.59
CA HIS A 316 3.36 15.88 29.54
C HIS A 316 4.88 16.05 29.40
N ASN A 317 5.62 16.09 30.51
CA ASN A 317 7.08 16.16 30.48
C ASN A 317 7.70 14.90 29.86
N ILE A 318 7.22 13.72 30.24
CA ILE A 318 7.65 12.44 29.64
C ILE A 318 7.27 12.40 28.16
N PHE A 319 6.04 12.79 27.82
CA PHE A 319 5.53 12.85 26.45
C PHE A 319 6.40 13.74 25.55
N ASN A 320 6.66 14.99 25.97
CA ASN A 320 7.49 15.94 25.24
C ASN A 320 8.93 15.46 25.10
N ASN A 321 9.51 14.87 26.15
CA ASN A 321 10.85 14.31 26.09
C ASN A 321 10.90 13.11 25.12
N GLY A 322 9.91 12.21 25.17
CA GLY A 322 9.84 11.06 24.27
C GLY A 322 9.72 11.46 22.80
N LEU A 323 8.92 12.48 22.47
CA LEU A 323 8.89 13.06 21.11
C LEU A 323 10.27 13.60 20.69
N LYS A 324 10.97 14.30 21.58
CA LYS A 324 12.33 14.80 21.32
C LYS A 324 13.34 13.68 21.10
N GLN A 325 13.30 12.61 21.90
CA GLN A 325 14.17 11.45 21.69
C GLN A 325 13.81 10.68 20.42
N HIS A 326 12.53 10.59 20.06
CA HIS A 326 12.10 10.03 18.79
C HIS A 326 12.73 10.79 17.62
N GLN A 327 12.69 12.13 17.63
CA GLN A 327 13.34 12.94 16.60
C GLN A 327 14.84 12.65 16.52
N ARG A 328 15.55 12.66 17.65
CA ARG A 328 16.99 12.32 17.68
C ARG A 328 17.27 10.93 17.11
N ARG A 329 16.40 9.96 17.38
CA ARG A 329 16.55 8.59 16.86
C ARG A 329 16.37 8.54 15.35
N GLN A 330 15.44 9.33 14.80
CA GLN A 330 15.27 9.44 13.35
C GLN A 330 16.50 10.08 12.68
N GLU A 331 17.07 11.11 13.30
CA GLU A 331 18.32 11.74 12.84
C GLU A 331 19.49 10.75 12.85
N GLU A 332 19.62 9.94 13.91
CA GLU A 332 20.66 8.92 14.05
C GLU A 332 20.50 7.78 13.04
N LEU A 333 19.27 7.27 12.86
CA LEU A 333 18.97 6.24 11.84
C LEU A 333 19.28 6.75 10.43
N LYS A 334 18.93 8.01 10.15
CA LYS A 334 19.23 8.65 8.87
C LYS A 334 20.74 8.71 8.64
N ALA A 335 21.50 9.20 9.61
CA ALA A 335 22.95 9.31 9.51
C ALA A 335 23.63 7.94 9.30
N TYR A 336 23.15 6.90 9.99
CA TYR A 336 23.62 5.52 9.81
C TYR A 336 23.38 5.01 8.38
N HIS A 337 22.17 5.20 7.84
CA HIS A 337 21.85 4.76 6.49
C HIS A 337 22.63 5.52 5.43
N GLU A 338 22.70 6.86 5.54
CA GLU A 338 23.48 7.70 4.62
C GLU A 338 24.97 7.34 4.65
N GLY A 339 25.57 7.18 5.84
CA GLY A 339 26.97 6.77 5.97
C GLY A 339 27.26 5.39 5.39
N LYS A 340 26.36 4.43 5.60
CA LYS A 340 26.47 3.09 5.00
C LYS A 340 26.39 3.14 3.47
N GLU A 341 25.42 3.86 2.92
CA GLU A 341 25.26 3.99 1.46
C GLU A 341 26.46 4.70 0.83
N GLU A 342 26.96 5.77 1.46
CA GLU A 342 28.13 6.50 1.00
C GLU A 342 29.39 5.63 1.00
N ALA A 343 29.64 4.88 2.08
CA ALA A 343 30.80 3.98 2.20
C ALA A 343 30.77 2.89 1.12
N VAL A 344 29.61 2.24 0.92
CA VAL A 344 29.44 1.21 -0.11
C VAL A 344 29.63 1.79 -1.50
N LYS A 345 29.01 2.95 -1.79
CA LYS A 345 29.11 3.60 -3.10
C LYS A 345 30.54 4.01 -3.41
N MET A 346 31.22 4.67 -2.48
CA MET A 346 32.63 5.06 -2.63
C MET A 346 33.52 3.84 -2.90
N ASN A 347 33.29 2.73 -2.19
CA ASN A 347 34.04 1.50 -2.41
C ASN A 347 33.78 0.90 -3.80
N GLN A 348 32.51 0.87 -4.23
CA GLN A 348 32.12 0.41 -5.57
C GLN A 348 32.75 1.27 -6.66
N ASP A 349 32.74 2.60 -6.52
CA ASP A 349 33.33 3.52 -7.50
C ASP A 349 34.85 3.32 -7.63
N ILE A 350 35.57 3.17 -6.51
CA ILE A 350 37.01 2.92 -6.52
C ILE A 350 37.31 1.52 -7.08
N GLY A 351 36.53 0.50 -6.69
CA GLY A 351 36.65 -0.86 -7.20
C GLY A 351 36.44 -0.91 -8.72
N ALA A 352 35.40 -0.24 -9.22
CA ALA A 352 35.14 -0.11 -10.65
C ALA A 352 36.29 0.58 -11.39
N SER A 353 36.86 1.66 -10.84
CA SER A 353 38.04 2.33 -11.41
C SER A 353 39.24 1.38 -11.51
N LYS A 354 39.54 0.59 -10.45
CA LYS A 354 40.65 -0.37 -10.47
C LYS A 354 40.46 -1.48 -11.50
N VAL A 355 39.23 -1.96 -11.68
CA VAL A 355 38.92 -2.97 -12.71
C VAL A 355 39.07 -2.36 -14.10
N ALA A 356 38.57 -1.14 -14.31
CA ALA A 356 38.70 -0.43 -15.58
C ALA A 356 40.18 -0.12 -15.93
N GLU A 357 41.02 0.18 -14.94
CA GLU A 357 42.47 0.36 -15.13
C GLU A 357 43.18 -0.94 -15.56
N PHE A 358 42.63 -2.11 -15.22
CA PHE A 358 43.17 -3.42 -15.60
C PHE A 358 42.70 -3.90 -16.99
N ASP A 359 41.57 -3.40 -17.48
CA ASP A 359 41.02 -3.82 -18.79
C ASP A 359 42.02 -3.69 -19.96
N PRO A 360 42.80 -2.59 -20.11
CA PRO A 360 43.81 -2.49 -21.15
C PRO A 360 44.92 -3.55 -21.04
N VAL A 361 45.28 -3.94 -19.81
CA VAL A 361 46.29 -4.98 -19.56
C VAL A 361 45.78 -6.34 -20.04
N LYS A 362 44.51 -6.66 -19.72
CA LYS A 362 43.81 -7.85 -20.20
C LYS A 362 43.72 -7.89 -21.73
N GLU A 363 43.33 -6.78 -22.36
CA GLU A 363 43.25 -6.70 -23.82
C GLU A 363 44.62 -6.87 -24.49
N GLN A 364 45.66 -6.25 -23.94
CA GLN A 364 47.02 -6.39 -24.46
C GLN A 364 47.51 -7.83 -24.32
N PHE A 365 47.28 -8.47 -23.18
CA PHE A 365 47.65 -9.88 -22.98
C PHE A 365 46.95 -10.82 -23.97
N HIS A 366 45.67 -10.58 -24.27
CA HIS A 366 44.94 -11.34 -25.29
C HIS A 366 45.58 -11.22 -26.67
N ARG A 367 46.07 -10.03 -27.05
CA ARG A 367 46.82 -9.82 -28.30
C ARG A 367 48.17 -10.55 -28.26
N ASP A 368 48.91 -10.42 -27.16
CA ASP A 368 50.23 -11.01 -27.00
C ASP A 368 50.22 -12.54 -27.16
N ILE A 369 49.19 -13.23 -26.62
CA ILE A 369 49.05 -14.69 -26.79
C ILE A 369 48.83 -15.10 -28.26
N GLN A 370 48.19 -14.25 -29.06
CA GLN A 370 47.93 -14.56 -30.48
C GLN A 370 49.15 -14.34 -31.37
N GLU A 371 50.06 -13.47 -30.98
CA GLU A 371 51.21 -13.04 -31.79
C GLU A 371 52.52 -13.75 -31.44
N ILE A 372 52.71 -14.15 -30.16
CA ILE A 372 53.96 -14.79 -29.71
C ILE A 372 53.97 -16.27 -30.11
N ALA A 373 54.90 -16.63 -31.01
CA ALA A 373 55.14 -18.02 -31.41
C ALA A 373 56.20 -18.75 -30.57
N ASP A 374 57.05 -18.01 -29.84
CA ASP A 374 58.12 -18.56 -29.01
C ASP A 374 57.60 -18.95 -27.61
N GLU A 375 57.82 -20.21 -27.23
CA GLU A 375 57.28 -20.78 -25.99
C GLU A 375 57.89 -20.17 -24.72
N GLU A 376 59.17 -19.77 -24.76
CA GLU A 376 59.85 -19.18 -23.61
C GLU A 376 59.36 -17.73 -23.36
N GLN A 377 59.18 -16.95 -24.43
CA GLN A 377 58.56 -15.62 -24.37
C GLN A 377 57.09 -15.68 -23.92
N LEU A 378 56.32 -16.65 -24.41
CA LEU A 378 54.93 -16.84 -24.00
C LEU A 378 54.83 -17.16 -22.50
N ASN A 379 55.68 -18.05 -21.99
CA ASN A 379 55.74 -18.40 -20.58
C ASN A 379 56.14 -17.21 -19.69
N SER A 380 57.09 -16.39 -20.15
CA SER A 380 57.45 -15.14 -19.45
C SER A 380 56.27 -14.17 -19.39
N ARG A 381 55.51 -14.03 -20.49
CA ARG A 381 54.35 -13.14 -20.54
C ARG A 381 53.19 -13.63 -19.68
N LEU A 382 52.94 -14.94 -19.66
CA LEU A 382 51.99 -15.59 -18.76
C LEU A 382 52.35 -15.34 -17.29
N ALA A 383 53.63 -15.42 -16.92
CA ALA A 383 54.08 -15.15 -15.56
C ALA A 383 53.82 -13.67 -15.15
N GLN A 384 54.07 -12.73 -16.07
CA GLN A 384 53.77 -11.31 -15.82
C GLN A 384 52.27 -11.07 -15.62
N TYR A 385 51.42 -11.63 -16.50
CA TYR A 385 49.98 -11.44 -16.39
C TYR A 385 49.39 -12.05 -15.11
N HIS A 386 49.91 -13.20 -14.66
CA HIS A 386 49.57 -13.74 -13.34
C HIS A 386 49.97 -12.80 -12.20
N SER A 387 51.11 -12.10 -12.31
CA SER A 387 51.52 -11.08 -11.35
C SER A 387 50.56 -9.90 -11.34
N ASP A 388 50.15 -9.41 -12.52
CA ASP A 388 49.23 -8.27 -12.66
C ASP A 388 47.83 -8.61 -12.10
N ILE A 389 47.31 -9.83 -12.37
CA ILE A 389 46.05 -10.32 -11.77
C ILE A 389 46.18 -10.36 -10.24
N LYS A 390 47.31 -10.85 -9.72
CA LYS A 390 47.53 -10.95 -8.28
C LYS A 390 47.57 -9.56 -7.63
N GLU A 391 48.14 -8.56 -8.29
CA GLU A 391 48.16 -7.18 -7.82
C GLU A 391 46.76 -6.55 -7.80
N LEU A 392 45.95 -6.76 -8.85
CA LEU A 392 44.54 -6.36 -8.87
C LEU A 392 43.76 -7.03 -7.74
N HIS A 393 43.90 -8.35 -7.60
CA HIS A 393 43.23 -9.10 -6.53
C HIS A 393 43.59 -8.57 -5.14
N ASN A 394 44.88 -8.37 -4.86
CA ASN A 394 45.33 -7.81 -3.59
C ASN A 394 44.74 -6.40 -3.36
N SER A 395 44.68 -5.57 -4.41
CA SER A 395 44.11 -4.23 -4.32
C SER A 395 42.60 -4.25 -4.01
N LEU A 396 41.85 -5.13 -4.66
CA LEU A 396 40.42 -5.30 -4.41
C LEU A 396 40.15 -5.89 -3.01
N MET A 397 40.96 -6.86 -2.57
CA MET A 397 40.89 -7.39 -1.20
C MET A 397 41.16 -6.31 -0.16
N MET A 398 42.14 -5.42 -0.39
CA MET A 398 42.38 -4.30 0.52
C MET A 398 41.19 -3.34 0.58
N LEU A 399 40.56 -3.05 -0.56
CA LEU A 399 39.35 -2.22 -0.59
C LEU A 399 38.20 -2.89 0.18
N GLU A 400 38.02 -4.20 0.04
CA GLU A 400 36.99 -4.94 0.79
C GLU A 400 37.25 -4.88 2.30
N MET A 401 38.50 -5.08 2.74
CA MET A 401 38.86 -4.94 4.15
C MET A 401 38.64 -3.52 4.68
N GLN A 402 38.94 -2.49 3.88
CA GLN A 402 38.67 -1.09 4.25
C GLN A 402 37.17 -0.82 4.39
N LEU A 403 36.34 -1.34 3.48
CA LEU A 403 34.89 -1.20 3.57
C LEU A 403 34.35 -1.89 4.82
N LEU A 404 34.81 -3.10 5.13
CA LEU A 404 34.37 -3.81 6.34
C LEU A 404 34.70 -3.04 7.61
N GLU A 405 35.91 -2.47 7.70
CA GLU A 405 36.30 -1.66 8.86
C GLU A 405 35.44 -0.38 8.96
N GLN A 406 35.24 0.33 7.84
CA GLN A 406 34.38 1.53 7.82
C GLN A 406 32.93 1.22 8.23
N LEU A 407 32.34 0.15 7.70
CA LEU A 407 30.97 -0.25 8.04
C LEU A 407 30.85 -0.69 9.51
N LYS A 408 31.90 -1.31 10.04
CA LYS A 408 31.98 -1.68 11.45
C LYS A 408 32.02 -0.43 12.33
N ASP A 409 32.88 0.54 12.02
CA ASP A 409 32.97 1.81 12.76
C ASP A 409 31.63 2.55 12.77
N ILE A 410 30.98 2.66 11.60
CA ILE A 410 29.64 3.27 11.47
C ILE A 410 28.60 2.53 12.35
N SER A 411 28.67 1.20 12.40
CA SER A 411 27.74 0.41 13.21
C SER A 411 28.01 0.53 14.70
N GLU A 412 29.29 0.55 15.13
CA GLU A 412 29.67 0.73 16.53
C GLU A 412 29.30 2.12 17.05
N ASP A 413 29.51 3.17 16.24
CA ASP A 413 29.09 4.53 16.59
C ASP A 413 27.56 4.63 16.73
N PHE A 414 26.81 4.03 15.81
CA PHE A 414 25.34 3.96 15.90
C PHE A 414 24.87 3.23 17.17
N GLU A 415 25.43 2.05 17.47
CA GLU A 415 25.10 1.29 18.68
C GLU A 415 25.40 2.08 19.97
N ARG A 416 26.55 2.78 20.00
CA ARG A 416 26.93 3.63 21.14
C ARG A 416 25.94 4.77 21.32
N ASN A 417 25.62 5.50 20.25
CA ASN A 417 24.71 6.65 20.29
C ASN A 417 23.30 6.22 20.72
N MET A 418 22.81 5.10 20.18
CA MET A 418 21.51 4.53 20.56
C MET A 418 21.48 4.10 22.04
N THR A 419 22.56 3.47 22.52
CA THR A 419 22.66 3.07 23.93
C THR A 419 22.67 4.29 24.85
N GLU A 420 23.43 5.32 24.51
CA GLU A 420 23.50 6.57 25.27
C GLU A 420 22.13 7.27 25.33
N MET A 421 21.40 7.30 24.20
CA MET A 421 20.05 7.86 24.16
C MET A 421 19.08 7.15 25.12
N VAL A 422 19.11 5.82 25.14
CA VAL A 422 18.26 5.01 26.04
C VAL A 422 18.62 5.26 27.50
N VAL A 423 19.91 5.26 27.84
CA VAL A 423 20.38 5.52 29.21
C VAL A 423 19.94 6.92 29.67
N ASN A 424 20.21 7.95 28.87
CA ASN A 424 19.82 9.32 29.18
C ASN A 424 18.30 9.49 29.37
N PHE A 425 17.50 8.78 28.57
CA PHE A 425 16.05 8.81 28.72
C PHE A 425 15.59 8.13 30.02
N ILE A 426 16.16 6.97 30.35
CA ILE A 426 15.86 6.27 31.61
C ILE A 426 16.24 7.14 32.80
N GLU A 427 17.44 7.74 32.79
CA GLU A 427 17.90 8.65 33.83
C GLU A 427 17.01 9.89 33.95
N TYR A 428 16.52 10.43 32.83
CA TYR A 428 15.56 11.53 32.84
C TYR A 428 14.24 11.13 33.52
N VAL A 429 13.65 10.01 33.13
CA VAL A 429 12.38 9.53 33.70
C VAL A 429 12.56 9.19 35.19
N GLN A 430 13.68 8.57 35.58
CA GLN A 430 14.03 8.33 36.98
C GLN A 430 14.30 9.64 37.73
N GLY A 431 14.85 10.67 37.10
CA GLY A 431 15.06 11.99 37.71
C GLY A 431 13.76 12.70 38.06
N LEU A 432 12.64 12.31 37.45
CA LEU A 432 11.31 12.83 37.78
C LEU A 432 10.67 12.16 39.02
N TYR A 433 11.30 11.12 39.60
CA TYR A 433 10.82 10.39 40.80
C TYR A 433 10.71 11.16 42.13
N PRO A 434 11.42 12.28 42.40
CA PRO A 434 11.34 12.94 43.72
C PRO A 434 9.93 13.44 44.09
N PHE A 435 8.97 13.40 43.17
CA PHE A 435 7.56 13.75 43.41
C PHE A 435 6.64 12.56 43.72
N VAL A 436 7.12 11.31 43.68
CA VAL A 436 6.29 10.11 43.88
C VAL A 436 6.81 9.21 45.00
N GLU A 437 7.04 9.77 46.17
CA GLU A 437 6.99 9.01 47.43
C GLU A 437 5.53 8.75 47.82
N CYS A 438 4.80 8.01 46.99
CA CYS A 438 3.55 7.36 47.40
C CYS A 438 3.35 6.06 46.59
N SER A 439 3.61 4.95 47.28
CA SER A 439 3.27 3.55 46.95
C SER A 439 4.15 2.82 45.93
N GLY A 440 4.63 1.65 46.34
CA GLY A 440 5.53 0.74 45.60
C GLY A 440 4.96 0.11 44.33
N LYS A 441 3.86 0.62 43.76
CA LYS A 441 3.36 0.21 42.44
C LYS A 441 4.03 0.97 41.28
N MET A 442 4.56 2.18 41.50
CA MET A 442 5.28 2.94 40.47
C MET A 442 6.67 2.35 40.10
N LEU A 443 7.32 1.62 41.01
CA LEU A 443 8.60 0.93 40.74
C LEU A 443 8.48 -0.13 39.63
N GLN A 444 7.29 -0.71 39.45
CA GLN A 444 7.01 -1.56 38.29
C GLN A 444 6.85 -0.75 37.00
N MET A 445 6.45 0.52 37.08
CA MET A 445 6.22 1.42 35.94
C MET A 445 7.52 1.89 35.28
N GLY A 446 8.57 2.20 36.06
CA GLY A 446 9.90 2.42 35.50
C GLY A 446 10.39 1.20 34.70
N GLY A 447 10.04 0.01 35.18
CA GLY A 447 10.24 -1.25 34.46
C GLY A 447 9.34 -1.42 33.24
N VAL A 448 8.05 -1.09 33.30
CA VAL A 448 7.08 -1.28 32.20
C VAL A 448 7.26 -0.25 31.07
N VAL A 449 7.56 1.01 31.41
CA VAL A 449 7.93 2.06 30.45
C VAL A 449 9.29 1.73 29.84
N ALA A 450 10.28 1.31 30.63
CA ALA A 450 11.57 0.83 30.11
C ALA A 450 11.48 -0.52 29.38
N LEU A 451 10.49 -1.39 29.65
CA LEU A 451 10.26 -2.65 28.93
C LEU A 451 9.52 -2.40 27.61
N ARG A 452 8.58 -1.45 27.56
CA ARG A 452 7.95 -1.02 26.31
C ARG A 452 8.94 -0.28 25.41
N ILE A 453 9.82 0.54 25.99
CA ILE A 453 10.85 1.30 25.25
C ILE A 453 12.09 0.44 24.98
N GLY A 454 12.45 -0.52 25.84
CA GLY A 454 13.57 -1.45 25.67
C GLY A 454 13.39 -2.49 24.55
N ILE A 455 12.18 -2.60 23.99
CA ILE A 455 11.90 -3.31 22.72
C ILE A 455 12.58 -2.59 21.53
N CYS A 456 13.11 -1.37 21.71
CA CYS A 456 13.97 -0.66 20.74
C CYS A 456 15.32 -1.34 20.44
N THR A 457 15.64 -2.49 21.05
CA THR A 457 16.88 -3.25 20.78
C THR A 457 16.71 -4.39 19.75
N GLY A 458 15.59 -4.45 19.02
CA GLY A 458 15.48 -5.30 17.82
C GLY A 458 15.21 -6.79 18.05
N ASN A 459 15.07 -7.27 19.29
CA ASN A 459 14.68 -8.67 19.56
C ASN A 459 13.17 -8.81 19.82
N ARG A 460 12.38 -9.00 18.75
CA ARG A 460 10.98 -9.41 18.85
C ARG A 460 10.88 -10.87 19.35
N LYS A 461 10.62 -11.06 20.65
CA LYS A 461 9.82 -12.18 21.14
C LYS A 461 8.60 -11.64 21.88
N VAL A 462 7.51 -11.56 21.13
CA VAL A 462 6.09 -11.65 21.55
C VAL A 462 5.81 -11.31 23.02
N ALA A 463 5.54 -10.03 23.30
CA ALA A 463 4.78 -9.63 24.48
C ALA A 463 3.35 -9.29 24.03
N ASN A 464 2.58 -10.34 23.75
CA ASN A 464 1.14 -10.22 23.50
C ASN A 464 0.45 -10.10 24.87
N SER A 465 0.15 -8.87 25.30
CA SER A 465 -0.65 -8.64 26.50
C SER A 465 -2.14 -8.74 26.15
N ASN A 466 -2.70 -9.95 26.29
CA ASN A 466 -4.14 -10.17 26.33
C ASN A 466 -4.42 -11.30 27.35
N PRO A 467 -4.86 -11.01 28.59
CA PRO A 467 -4.87 -12.01 29.67
C PRO A 467 -6.05 -13.00 29.62
N VAL A 468 -6.81 -13.11 28.52
CA VAL A 468 -8.05 -13.91 28.48
C VAL A 468 -8.00 -15.15 27.56
N ASN A 469 -7.04 -15.31 26.65
CA ASN A 469 -7.05 -16.44 25.69
C ASN A 469 -5.87 -17.44 25.75
N ALA A 470 -5.01 -17.38 26.76
CA ALA A 470 -3.84 -18.28 26.89
C ALA A 470 -4.17 -19.68 27.44
N LYS A 471 -5.20 -20.36 26.90
CA LYS A 471 -5.53 -21.75 27.28
C LYS A 471 -5.80 -22.72 26.12
N ARG A 472 -5.50 -22.36 24.86
CA ARG A 472 -5.74 -23.27 23.72
C ARG A 472 -4.54 -23.73 22.90
N ASP A 473 -3.36 -23.12 23.02
CA ASP A 473 -2.22 -23.48 22.16
C ASP A 473 -1.09 -24.21 22.90
N SER A 474 -1.44 -25.15 23.78
CA SER A 474 -0.48 -26.03 24.45
C SER A 474 -0.70 -27.51 24.10
N ALA A 475 -1.07 -27.78 22.84
CA ALA A 475 -1.12 -29.14 22.32
C ALA A 475 -0.77 -29.12 20.83
N LEU A 476 0.53 -29.12 20.54
CA LEU A 476 1.16 -29.68 19.33
C LEU A 476 2.63 -29.23 19.38
N LEU A 477 3.45 -30.03 20.05
CA LEU A 477 4.83 -30.37 19.67
C LEU A 477 5.51 -31.08 20.85
N GLY A 478 5.63 -32.39 20.68
CA GLY A 478 6.51 -33.27 21.44
C GLY A 478 6.21 -34.73 21.08
N PRO A 479 7.19 -35.65 21.18
CA PRO A 479 8.64 -35.45 21.26
C PRO A 479 9.31 -35.25 19.88
#